data_AF-A0A1Q5THK3-F1
#
_entry.id   AF-A0A1Q5THK3-F1
#
_cell.length_a   1.000
_cell.length_b   1.000
_cell.length_c   1.000
_cell.angle_alpha   90.00
_cell.angle_beta   90.00
_cell.angle_gamma   90.00
#
_symmetry.space_group_name_H-M   'P 1'
#
loop_
_entity.id
_entity.type
_entity.pdbx_description
1 polymer ?
#
loop_
_entity_poly.entity_id
_entity_poly.type
_entity_poly.pdbx_seq_one_letter_code
_entity_poly.pdbx_strand_id
1 'polypeptide(L)' 'MSKALVFKEREVIPFDNGDGKIWFTASSLASLLEYADDKSVNKIYSRNKDEFTEEMSRVVKTTT' A
#
# COMPACT_ATOMS: atom_id res chain seq x y z
N MET A 1 9.43 6.38 -21.31
CA MET A 1 8.60 5.15 -21.22
C MET A 1 8.12 5.02 -19.78
N SER A 2 6.93 5.53 -19.46
CA SER A 2 6.29 5.30 -18.16
C SER A 2 5.77 3.87 -18.13
N LYS A 3 6.40 3.00 -17.33
CA LYS A 3 5.92 1.63 -17.10
C LYS A 3 4.76 1.70 -16.10
N ALA A 4 3.55 1.35 -16.54
CA ALA A 4 2.41 1.21 -15.65
C ALA A 4 2.62 -0.01 -14.73
N LEU A 5 2.34 0.16 -13.45
CA LEU A 5 2.30 -0.93 -12.49
C LEU A 5 0.94 -1.61 -12.63
N VAL A 6 0.92 -2.89 -12.98
CA VAL A 6 -0.31 -3.65 -13.17
C VAL A 6 -0.28 -4.88 -12.28
N PHE A 7 -1.36 -5.11 -11.53
CA PHE A 7 -1.56 -6.31 -10.73
C PHE A 7 -2.95 -6.87 -11.00
N LYS A 8 -3.06 -8.14 -11.38
CA LYS A 8 -4.33 -8.79 -11.77
C LYS A 8 -5.16 -7.92 -12.72
N GLU A 9 -4.55 -7.48 -13.82
CA GLU A 9 -5.20 -6.63 -14.85
C GLU A 9 -5.72 -5.27 -14.35
N ARG A 10 -5.34 -4.86 -13.14
CA ARG A 10 -5.67 -3.54 -12.59
C ARG A 10 -4.43 -2.67 -12.50
N GLU A 11 -4.57 -1.46 -13.01
CA GLU A 11 -3.54 -0.45 -12.86
C GLU A 11 -3.43 -0.02 -11.40
N VAL A 12 -2.21 -0.03 -10.90
CA VAL A 12 -1.89 0.36 -9.54
C VAL A 12 -1.48 1.82 -9.57
N ILE A 13 -2.19 2.65 -8.81
CA ILE A 13 -1.84 4.05 -8.61
C ILE A 13 -1.00 4.15 -7.33
N PRO A 14 0.31 4.43 -7.43
CA PRO A 14 1.13 4.65 -6.26
C PRO A 14 0.72 5.92 -5.52
N PHE A 15 0.86 5.90 -4.21
CA PHE A 15 0.85 7.10 -3.39
C PHE A 15 2.22 7.78 -3.50
N ASP A 16 2.22 9.10 -3.73
CA ASP A 16 3.43 9.91 -3.70
C ASP A 16 3.67 10.41 -2.27
N ASN A 17 4.73 9.89 -1.63
CA ASN A 17 5.17 10.28 -0.29
C ASN A 17 6.27 11.36 -0.33
N GLY A 18 6.60 11.91 -1.49
CA GLY A 18 7.60 12.97 -1.66
C GLY A 18 9.06 12.53 -1.51
N ASP A 19 9.33 11.23 -1.41
CA ASP A 19 10.66 10.63 -1.26
C ASP A 19 11.17 9.95 -2.55
N GLY A 20 10.40 10.04 -3.64
CA GLY A 20 10.70 9.39 -4.91
C GLY A 20 10.56 7.87 -4.89
N LYS A 21 10.02 7.29 -3.81
CA LYS A 21 9.71 5.86 -3.70
C LYS A 21 8.24 5.60 -4.05
N ILE A 22 7.96 4.36 -4.42
CA ILE A 22 6.61 3.89 -4.72
C ILE A 22 5.96 3.45 -3.41
N TRP A 23 4.90 4.14 -3.00
CA TRP A 23 4.11 3.77 -1.83
C TRP A 23 2.73 3.27 -2.24
N PHE A 24 2.13 2.45 -1.38
CA PHE A 24 0.75 1.99 -1.55
C PHE A 24 -0.01 2.24 -0.25
N THR A 25 -1.26 2.68 -0.36
CA THR A 25 -2.14 2.79 0.80
C THR A 25 -2.77 1.43 1.10
N ALA A 26 -3.16 1.21 2.36
CA ALA A 26 -3.88 0.00 2.73
C ALA A 26 -5.18 -0.16 1.91
N SER A 27 -5.85 0.94 1.58
CA SER A 27 -7.05 0.95 0.73
C SER A 27 -6.77 0.55 -0.72
N SER A 28 -5.67 1.03 -1.33
CA SER A 28 -5.30 0.64 -2.70
C SER A 28 -4.93 -0.85 -2.74
N LEU A 29 -4.15 -1.33 -1.77
CA LEU A 29 -3.80 -2.74 -1.64
C LEU A 29 -5.03 -3.63 -1.43
N ALA A 30 -6.00 -3.20 -0.61
CA ALA A 30 -7.22 -3.95 -0.37
C ALA A 30 -8.02 -4.14 -1.66
N SER A 31 -8.20 -3.07 -2.44
CA SER A 31 -8.84 -3.14 -3.74
C SER A 31 -8.11 -4.13 -4.66
N LEU A 32 -6.80 -4.00 -4.81
CA LEU A 32 -5.97 -4.86 -5.68
C LEU A 32 -5.95 -6.33 -5.28
N LEU A 33 -6.02 -6.62 -3.98
CA LEU A 33 -6.09 -7.97 -3.44
C LEU A 33 -7.52 -8.52 -3.37
N GLU A 34 -8.52 -7.72 -3.75
CA GLU A 34 -9.96 -8.07 -3.72
C GLU A 34 -10.48 -8.28 -2.30
N TYR A 35 -9.88 -7.60 -1.32
CA TYR A 35 -10.41 -7.54 0.03
C TYR A 35 -11.54 -6.51 0.13
N ALA A 36 -12.62 -6.90 0.80
CA ALA A 36 -13.76 -6.03 1.05
C ALA A 36 -13.47 -4.89 2.04
N ASP A 37 -12.44 -5.03 2.88
CA ASP A 37 -12.09 -4.10 3.96
C ASP A 37 -10.56 -3.96 4.06
N ASP A 38 -10.07 -2.71 4.11
CA ASP A 38 -8.66 -2.36 4.27
C ASP A 38 -8.06 -2.87 5.59
N LYS A 39 -8.89 -3.12 6.61
CA LYS A 39 -8.48 -3.80 7.83
C LYS A 39 -7.88 -5.18 7.56
N SER A 40 -8.25 -5.83 6.45
CA SER A 40 -7.66 -7.11 6.06
C SER A 40 -6.16 -6.96 5.74
N VAL A 41 -5.79 -5.86 5.05
CA VAL A 41 -4.39 -5.52 4.77
C VAL A 41 -3.66 -5.17 6.06
N ASN A 42 -4.27 -4.38 6.95
CA ASN A 42 -3.68 -4.05 8.25
C ASN A 42 -3.46 -5.28 9.13
N LYS A 43 -4.35 -6.28 9.06
CA LYS A 43 -4.17 -7.57 9.76
C LYS A 43 -2.98 -8.35 9.19
N ILE A 44 -2.81 -8.39 7.87
CA ILE A 44 -1.64 -9.02 7.23
C ILE A 44 -0.36 -8.32 7.67
N TYR A 45 -0.31 -7.00 7.58
CA TYR A 45 0.81 -6.20 8.07
C TYR A 45 1.10 -6.48 9.55
N SER A 46 0.08 -6.51 10.41
CA SER A 46 0.27 -6.75 11.84
C SER A 46 0.81 -8.15 12.14
N ARG A 47 0.43 -9.16 11.35
CA ARG A 47 0.89 -10.55 11.51
C ARG A 47 2.33 -10.74 11.07
N ASN A 48 2.75 -10.02 10.04
CA ASN A 48 4.08 -10.11 9.45
C ASN A 48 4.90 -8.85 9.76
N LYS A 49 4.60 -8.16 10.86
CA LYS A 49 5.17 -6.83 11.15
C LYS A 49 6.69 -6.86 11.24
N ASP A 50 7.24 -7.98 11.68
CA ASP A 50 8.67 -8.27 11.75
C ASP A 50 9.36 -8.35 10.37
N GLU A 51 8.61 -8.60 9.28
CA GLU A 51 9.11 -8.55 7.91
C GLU A 51 9.26 -7.10 7.39
N PHE A 52 8.69 -6.11 8.08
CA PHE A 52 8.69 -4.72 7.66
C PHE A 52 9.60 -3.84 8.52
N THR A 53 10.41 -3.00 7.88
CA THR A 53 11.18 -1.95 8.55
C THR A 53 10.40 -0.63 8.54
N GLU A 54 10.83 0.32 9.38
CA GLU A 54 10.23 1.67 9.44
C GLU A 54 10.36 2.44 8.11
N GLU A 55 11.32 2.08 7.27
CA GLU A 55 11.49 2.66 5.92
C GLU A 55 10.57 2.04 4.87
N MET A 56 9.93 0.90 5.17
CA MET A 56 9.02 0.18 4.26
C MET A 56 7.55 0.35 4.63
N SER A 57 7.24 0.87 5.82
CA SER A 57 5.87 1.06 6.29
C SER A 57 5.74 2.32 7.15
N ARG A 58 4.70 3.12 6.90
CA ARG A 58 4.46 4.36 7.66
C ARG A 58 2.97 4.55 7.93
N VAL A 59 2.64 4.98 9.15
CA VAL A 59 1.31 5.50 9.45
C VAL A 59 1.25 6.94 8.98
N VAL A 60 0.53 7.19 7.89
CA VAL A 60 0.25 8.55 7.42
C VAL A 60 -0.77 9.14 8.38
N LYS A 61 -0.36 10.14 9.19
CA LYS A 61 -1.29 10.93 9.98
C LYS A 61 -1.99 11.91 9.04
N THR A 62 -3.18 11.56 8.56
CA THR A 62 -4.09 12.53 7.95
C THR A 62 -4.50 13.50 9.06
N THR A 63 -3.98 14.72 9.02
CA THR A 63 -4.51 15.82 9.82
C THR A 63 -5.89 16.18 9.25
N THR A 64 -6.94 15.82 9.98
CA THR A 64 -8.31 16.27 9.73
C THR A 64 -8.46 17.75 10.04
#